data_AF-A0A024Q958-F1
#
_entry.id   AF-A0A024Q958-F1
#
_cell.length_a   1.000
_cell.length_b   1.000
_cell.length_c   1.000
_cell.angle_alpha   90.00
_cell.angle_beta   90.00
_cell.angle_gamma   90.00
#
_symmetry.space_group_name_H-M   'P 1'
#
loop_
_entity.id
_entity.type
_entity.pdbx_description
1 polymer ?
#
loop_
_entity_poly.entity_id
_entity_poly.type
_entity_poly.pdbx_seq_one_letter_code
_entity_poly.pdbx_strand_id
1 'polypeptide(L)' 'MKHRKVILSLRVADALIKQGFQVIEIRPSTKVRGNAAFIFELTPGFSKALENIHQKL' A
#
# COMPACT_ATOMS: atom_id res chain seq x y z
N MET A 1 4.22 1.25 -20.27
CA MET A 1 3.11 1.79 -19.45
C MET A 1 3.69 2.37 -18.17
N LYS A 2 3.29 3.56 -17.71
CA LYS A 2 3.80 4.12 -16.43
C LYS A 2 3.18 3.35 -15.27
N HIS A 3 3.99 2.58 -14.53
CA HIS A 3 3.55 1.95 -13.28
C HIS A 3 3.25 3.07 -12.27
N ARG A 4 1.98 3.17 -11.86
CA ARG A 4 1.57 4.07 -10.77
C ARG A 4 2.00 3.42 -9.44
N LYS A 5 2.38 4.24 -8.45
CA LYS A 5 2.87 3.82 -7.12
C LYS A 5 2.00 4.50 -6.05
N VAL A 6 1.64 3.81 -4.97
CA VAL A 6 0.86 4.37 -3.84
C VAL A 6 1.61 4.16 -2.53
N ILE A 7 1.59 5.17 -1.65
CA ILE A 7 2.17 5.12 -0.31
C ILE A 7 1.07 4.79 0.70
N LEU A 8 1.24 3.73 1.49
CA LEU A 8 0.27 3.28 2.50
C LEU A 8 0.87 3.17 3.90
N SER A 9 0.01 3.29 4.91
CA SER A 9 0.38 3.06 6.32
C SER A 9 0.61 1.57 6.60
N LEU A 10 1.35 1.25 7.68
CA LEU A 10 1.71 -0.12 8.04
C LEU A 10 0.49 -1.07 8.14
N ARG A 11 -0.62 -0.63 8.76
CA ARG A 11 -1.82 -1.46 8.93
C ARG A 11 -2.48 -1.81 7.60
N VAL A 12 -2.58 -0.84 6.69
CA VAL A 12 -3.15 -1.07 5.35
C VAL A 12 -2.21 -1.92 4.51
N ALA A 13 -0.90 -1.66 4.62
CA ALA A 13 0.13 -2.43 3.93
C ALA A 13 0.11 -3.91 4.34
N ASP A 14 0.04 -4.21 5.64
CA ASP A 14 -0.05 -5.58 6.15
C ASP A 14 -1.30 -6.32 5.61
N ALA A 15 -2.45 -5.64 5.59
CA ALA A 15 -3.69 -6.21 5.05
C ALA A 15 -3.63 -6.51 3.54
N LEU A 16 -2.91 -5.69 2.76
CA LEU A 16 -2.68 -5.93 1.34
C LEU A 16 -1.66 -7.06 1.09
N ILE A 17 -0.59 -7.11 1.87
CA ILE A 17 0.41 -8.20 1.79
C ILE A 17 -0.25 -9.55 2.05
N LYS A 18 -1.13 -9.64 3.07
CA LYS A 18 -1.91 -10.86 3.39
C LYS A 18 -2.85 -11.29 2.26
N GLN A 19 -3.26 -10.37 1.39
CA GLN A 19 -4.06 -10.64 0.21
C GLN A 19 -3.22 -10.97 -1.04
N GLY A 20 -1.89 -11.02 -0.92
CA GLY A 20 -0.98 -11.37 -2.00
C GLY A 20 -0.49 -10.19 -2.85
N PHE A 21 -0.79 -8.94 -2.47
CA PHE A 21 -0.24 -7.77 -3.17
C PHE A 21 1.22 -7.54 -2.80
N GLN A 22 2.03 -7.23 -3.81
CA GLN A 22 3.47 -7.08 -3.64
C GLN A 22 3.88 -5.64 -3.33
N VAL A 23 4.74 -5.51 -2.31
CA VAL A 23 5.49 -4.29 -2.03
C VAL A 23 6.69 -4.26 -2.98
N ILE A 24 6.79 -3.19 -3.75
CA ILE A 24 7.93 -2.96 -4.65
C ILE A 24 9.04 -2.17 -3.96
N GLU A 25 8.68 -1.37 -2.94
CA GLU A 25 9.65 -0.49 -2.30
C GLU A 25 9.20 -0.02 -0.91
N ILE A 26 10.14 0.13 0.02
CA ILE A 26 9.91 0.72 1.34
C ILE A 26 10.85 1.91 1.50
N ARG A 27 10.31 3.08 1.86
CA ARG A 27 11.10 4.30 2.09
C ARG A 27 10.70 4.98 3.40
N PRO A 28 11.54 5.83 3.98
CA PRO A 28 11.10 6.75 5.02
C PRO A 28 9.99 7.67 4.50
N SER A 29 8.91 7.81 5.26
CA SER A 29 7.83 8.74 4.95
C SER A 29 8.30 10.18 5.18
N THR A 30 8.23 11.00 4.14
CA THR A 30 8.51 12.45 4.23
C THR A 30 7.37 13.21 4.91
N LYS A 31 6.13 12.67 4.84
CA LYS A 31 4.92 13.28 5.43
C LYS A 31 4.75 12.93 6.90
N VAL A 32 5.18 11.73 7.31
CA VAL A 32 5.08 11.26 8.70
C VAL A 32 6.48 10.87 9.16
N ARG A 33 7.23 11.85 9.67
CA ARG A 33 8.63 11.69 10.10
C ARG A 33 8.80 10.46 11.00
N GLY A 34 9.71 9.57 10.59
CA GLY A 34 10.06 8.35 11.34
C GLY A 34 9.29 7.09 10.93
N ASN A 35 8.19 7.20 10.18
CA ASN A 35 7.41 6.03 9.76
C ASN A 35 7.82 5.52 8.37
N ALA A 36 7.74 4.20 8.17
CA ALA A 36 7.93 3.57 6.86
C ALA A 36 6.74 3.82 5.95
N ALA A 37 7.04 4.19 4.70
CA ALA A 37 6.11 4.28 3.58
C ALA A 37 6.26 3.02 2.72
N PHE A 38 5.19 2.25 2.60
CA PHE A 38 5.13 1.05 1.78
C PHE A 38 4.58 1.39 0.41
N ILE A 39 5.35 1.08 -0.63
CA ILE A 39 4.98 1.33 -2.01
C ILE A 39 4.57 0.02 -2.66
N PHE A 40 3.35 -0.02 -3.18
CA PHE A 40 2.78 -1.18 -3.85
C PHE A 40 2.70 -0.97 -5.37
N GLU A 41 2.79 -2.08 -6.10
CA GLU A 41 2.45 -2.11 -7.52
C GLU A 41 0.93 -2.08 -7.68
N LEU A 42 0.43 -1.19 -8.54
CA LEU A 42 -0.99 -1.22 -8.90
C LEU A 42 -1.26 -2.35 -9.89
N THR A 43 -1.89 -3.40 -9.38
CA THR A 43 -2.45 -4.49 -10.18
C THR A 43 -3.97 -4.33 -10.33
N PRO A 44 -4.59 -4.98 -11.34
CA PRO A 44 -6.05 -5.09 -11.42
C PRO A 44 -6.61 -5.69 -10.13
N GLY A 45 -7.55 -5.00 -9.49
CA GLY A 45 -8.12 -5.41 -8.20
C GLY A 45 -7.53 -4.70 -6.98
N PHE A 46 -6.40 -4.00 -7.13
CA PHE A 46 -5.78 -3.24 -6.03
C PHE A 46 -6.73 -2.21 -5.41
N SER A 47 -7.42 -1.42 -6.24
CA SER A 47 -8.36 -0.40 -5.75
C SER A 47 -9.51 -1.01 -4.95
N LYS A 48 -10.05 -2.14 -5.41
CA LYS A 48 -11.14 -2.85 -4.71
C LYS A 48 -10.67 -3.42 -3.37
N ALA A 49 -9.46 -3.99 -3.34
CA ALA A 49 -8.87 -4.48 -2.09
C ALA A 49 -8.63 -3.33 -1.09
N LEU A 50 -8.16 -2.18 -1.58
CA LEU A 50 -7.94 -0.98 -0.77
C LEU A 50 -9.26 -0.45 -0.17
N GLU A 51 -10.33 -0.36 -0.96
CA GLU A 51 -11.67 0.03 -0.49
C GLU A 51 -12.20 -0.92 0.59
N ASN A 52 -12.07 -2.23 0.37
CA ASN A 52 -12.48 -3.25 1.33
C ASN A 52 -11.74 -3.15 2.68
N ILE A 53 -10.45 -2.78 2.64
CA ILE A 53 -9.65 -2.58 3.87
C ILE A 53 -10.13 -1.33 4.60
N HIS A 54 -10.44 -0.25 3.86
CA HIS A 54 -10.88 1.01 4.45
C HIS A 54 -12.24 0.91 5.14
N GLN A 55 -13.15 0.08 4.64
CA GLN A 55 -14.46 -0.17 5.28
C GLN A 55 -14.39 -1.00 6.57
N LYS A 56 -13.26 -1.66 6.84
CA LYS A 56 -13.06 -2.54 8.01
C LYS A 56 -12.21 -1.91 9.12
N LEU A 57 -11.67 -0.71 8.89
CA LEU A 57 -10.83 0.05 9.82
C LEU A 57 -11.62 1.19 10.45
#